data_AF-A0A974WWD8-F1
#
_entry.id   AF-A0A974WWD8-F1
#
_cell.length_a   1.000
_cell.length_b   1.000
_cell.length_c   1.000
_cell.angle_alpha   90.00
_cell.angle_beta   90.00
_cell.angle_gamma   90.00
#
_symmetry.space_group_name_H-M   'P 1'
#
loop_
_entity.id
_entity.type
_entity.pdbx_description
1 polymer ?
#
loop_
_entity_poly.entity_id
_entity_poly.type
_entity_poly.pdbx_seq_one_letter_code
_entity_poly.pdbx_strand_id
1 'polypeptide(L)'
;MNGNDFYKVHNWYPELAGYALLTSFVKLRPEEITALAEGITKGPEVAGAVKRLKQCMANISGSSFVSADVCSPTDTERFAAKHGAVHSARSAWRFLAKSEKVQHAAASGEFEYLVVRPYRRMNQTREFRLFIRDGELKGMSQYWLIRHFRRLEGIKEKLWQRAEKFFDEISWCLPEQDLVMDIYITSDDQVILVDINKWGGSTDPLLFRKWDRDWSETAGIVLMPSPTKIFGNVNVSF
;
A
#
# COMPACT_ATOMS: atom_id res chain seq x y z
N MET A 1 -0.36 -19.80 11.46
CA MET A 1 -1.09 -19.02 10.43
C MET A 1 -0.91 -19.77 9.11
N ASN A 2 -1.96 -19.96 8.32
CA ASN A 2 -1.77 -20.46 6.95
C ASN A 2 -1.03 -19.37 6.15
N GLY A 3 0.02 -19.71 5.38
CA GLY A 3 0.88 -18.73 4.71
C GLY A 3 0.13 -17.68 3.87
N ASN A 4 -1.00 -18.07 3.26
CA ASN A 4 -1.84 -17.16 2.44
C ASN A 4 -2.50 -16.02 3.24
N ASP A 5 -2.55 -16.10 4.57
CA ASP A 5 -3.20 -15.11 5.44
C ASP A 5 -2.25 -13.98 5.86
N PHE A 6 -0.93 -14.19 5.78
CA PHE A 6 0.04 -13.20 6.29
C PHE A 6 -0.02 -11.85 5.58
N TYR A 7 -0.30 -11.84 4.28
CA TYR A 7 -0.36 -10.62 3.48
C TYR A 7 -1.48 -9.65 3.91
N LYS A 8 -2.43 -10.11 4.73
CA LYS A 8 -3.43 -9.23 5.33
C LYS A 8 -2.76 -8.32 6.34
N VAL A 9 -3.06 -7.02 6.28
CA VAL A 9 -2.44 -6.00 7.14
C VAL A 9 -2.51 -6.35 8.61
N HIS A 10 -3.62 -6.91 9.09
CA HIS A 10 -3.77 -7.25 10.51
C HIS A 10 -2.88 -8.41 10.98
N ASN A 11 -2.35 -9.23 10.06
CA ASN A 11 -1.48 -10.35 10.37
C ASN A 11 0.00 -9.96 10.36
N TRP A 12 0.46 -9.19 9.37
CA TRP A 12 1.86 -8.76 9.34
C TRP A 12 2.16 -7.56 10.25
N TYR A 13 1.17 -6.71 10.53
CA TYR A 13 1.41 -5.47 11.27
C TYR A 13 2.00 -5.66 12.66
N PRO A 14 1.57 -6.61 13.51
CA PRO A 14 2.15 -6.80 14.84
C PRO A 14 3.66 -7.03 14.85
N GLU A 15 4.18 -7.77 13.85
CA GLU A 15 5.61 -8.10 13.73
C GLU A 15 6.45 -6.92 13.20
N LEU A 16 5.82 -6.01 12.45
CA LEU A 16 6.50 -4.94 11.70
C LEU A 16 6.03 -3.53 12.08
N ALA A 17 5.31 -3.39 13.19
CA ALA A 17 4.69 -2.13 13.61
C ALA A 17 5.70 -0.97 13.76
N GLY A 18 6.93 -1.27 14.18
CA GLY A 18 8.01 -0.29 14.32
C GLY A 18 8.47 0.34 13.00
N TYR A 19 8.15 -0.30 11.87
CA TYR A 19 8.53 0.14 10.53
C TYR A 19 7.34 0.63 9.70
N ALA A 20 6.11 0.56 10.22
CA ALA A 20 4.91 0.96 9.51
C ALA A 20 4.26 2.19 10.15
N LEU A 21 3.31 2.83 9.45
CA LEU A 21 2.49 3.86 10.07
C LEU A 21 1.66 3.25 11.21
N LEU A 22 1.46 4.01 12.28
CA LEU A 22 0.55 3.64 13.36
C LEU A 22 -0.81 3.25 12.76
N THR A 23 -1.23 2.01 13.04
CA THR A 23 -2.41 1.40 12.42
C THR A 23 -3.33 0.88 13.52
N SER A 24 -4.62 1.15 13.38
CA SER A 24 -5.68 0.57 14.21
C SER A 24 -6.59 -0.28 13.33
N PHE A 25 -7.24 -1.28 13.94
CA PHE A 25 -8.08 -2.23 13.24
C PHE A 25 -9.50 -2.21 13.80
N VAL A 26 -10.50 -2.25 12.92
CA VAL A 26 -11.90 -2.43 13.28
C VAL A 26 -12.41 -3.71 12.67
N LYS A 27 -12.63 -4.72 13.52
CA LYS A 27 -13.26 -5.97 13.10
C LYS A 27 -14.70 -5.72 12.68
N LEU A 28 -15.06 -6.27 11.53
CA LEU A 28 -16.43 -6.24 11.04
C LEU A 28 -17.19 -7.49 11.44
N ARG A 29 -18.49 -7.33 11.59
CA ARG A 29 -19.44 -8.43 11.73
C ARG A 29 -19.84 -8.96 10.35
N PRO A 30 -20.31 -10.21 10.25
CA PRO A 30 -20.74 -10.77 8.96
C PRO A 30 -21.73 -9.87 8.21
N GLU A 31 -22.72 -9.29 8.89
CA GLU A 31 -23.71 -8.40 8.26
C GLU A 31 -23.10 -7.10 7.71
N GLU A 32 -22.01 -6.61 8.33
CA GLU A 32 -21.30 -5.42 7.89
C GLU A 32 -20.39 -5.72 6.69
N ILE A 33 -19.83 -6.93 6.63
CA ILE A 33 -19.09 -7.43 5.45
C ILE A 33 -20.05 -7.59 4.27
N THR A 34 -21.21 -8.21 4.48
CA THR A 34 -22.26 -8.31 3.45
C THR A 34 -22.68 -6.92 2.96
N ALA A 35 -22.89 -5.96 3.88
CA ALA A 35 -23.21 -4.59 3.50
C ALA A 35 -22.13 -3.92 2.63
N LEU A 36 -20.84 -4.20 2.88
CA LEU A 36 -19.76 -3.73 2.00
C LEU A 36 -19.79 -4.43 0.63
N ALA A 37 -20.02 -5.74 0.58
CA ALA A 37 -20.13 -6.49 -0.67
C ALA A 37 -21.29 -5.99 -1.55
N GLU A 38 -22.40 -5.60 -0.95
CA GLU A 38 -23.59 -5.05 -1.64
C GLU A 38 -23.50 -3.53 -1.90
N GLY A 39 -22.40 -2.87 -1.48
CA GLY A 39 -22.19 -1.44 -1.67
C GLY A 39 -23.12 -0.55 -0.83
N ILE A 40 -23.63 -1.05 0.29
CA ILE A 40 -24.51 -0.33 1.20
C ILE A 40 -23.73 0.78 1.92
N THR A 41 -24.14 2.03 1.70
CA THR A 41 -23.43 3.21 2.24
C THR A 41 -24.00 3.75 3.54
N LYS A 42 -25.23 3.41 3.89
CA LYS A 42 -25.97 3.92 5.06
C LYS A 42 -27.10 2.96 5.42
N GLY A 43 -27.45 2.91 6.70
CA GLY A 43 -28.54 2.07 7.22
C GLY A 43 -28.23 1.56 8.63
N PRO A 44 -29.19 0.90 9.30
CA PRO A 44 -28.96 0.27 10.59
C PRO A 44 -27.86 -0.81 10.55
N GLU A 45 -27.75 -1.55 9.45
CA GLU A 45 -26.77 -2.61 9.21
C GLU A 45 -25.32 -2.12 9.25
N VAL A 46 -25.05 -0.86 8.88
CA VAL A 46 -23.69 -0.28 8.90
C VAL A 46 -23.40 0.55 10.15
N ALA A 47 -24.42 0.83 10.98
CA ALA A 47 -24.32 1.77 12.09
C ALA A 47 -23.28 1.30 13.15
N GLY A 48 -23.20 -0.01 13.37
CA GLY A 48 -22.22 -0.62 14.27
C GLY A 48 -20.78 -0.34 13.83
N ALA A 49 -20.44 -0.69 12.59
CA ALA A 49 -19.12 -0.47 12.01
C ALA A 49 -18.74 1.02 12.02
N VAL A 50 -19.64 1.91 11.60
CA VAL A 50 -19.41 3.36 11.60
C VAL A 50 -19.14 3.88 13.02
N LYS A 51 -19.83 3.37 14.04
CA LYS A 51 -19.58 3.74 15.45
C LYS A 51 -18.17 3.33 15.89
N ARG A 52 -17.74 2.10 15.58
CA ARG A 52 -16.39 1.61 15.94
C ARG A 52 -15.29 2.34 15.17
N LEU A 53 -15.49 2.58 13.86
CA LEU A 53 -14.61 3.44 13.06
C LEU A 53 -14.45 4.82 13.68
N LYS A 54 -15.55 5.44 14.13
CA LYS A 54 -15.51 6.76 14.75
C LYS A 54 -14.64 6.76 16.01
N GLN A 55 -14.69 5.72 16.82
CA GLN A 55 -13.86 5.58 18.02
C GLN A 55 -12.37 5.48 17.66
N CYS A 56 -12.01 4.68 16.65
CA CYS A 56 -10.62 4.58 16.19
C CYS A 56 -10.11 5.91 15.61
N MET A 57 -10.90 6.54 14.73
CA MET A 57 -10.52 7.79 14.08
C MET A 57 -10.40 8.97 15.06
N ALA A 58 -11.12 8.95 16.20
CA ALA A 58 -11.06 10.01 17.19
C ALA A 58 -9.66 10.18 17.83
N ASN A 59 -8.81 9.14 17.79
CA ASN A 59 -7.44 9.19 18.30
C ASN A 59 -6.42 9.67 17.26
N ILE A 60 -6.86 9.97 16.03
CA ILE A 60 -6.00 10.44 14.95
C ILE A 60 -6.22 11.95 14.79
N SER A 61 -5.13 12.71 14.92
CA SER A 61 -5.16 14.14 14.58
C SER A 61 -5.27 14.33 13.06
N GLY A 62 -6.22 15.15 12.63
CA GLY A 62 -6.40 15.49 11.21
C GLY A 62 -7.20 14.45 10.43
N SER A 63 -6.69 14.06 9.25
CA SER A 63 -7.38 13.12 8.35
C SER A 63 -6.90 11.70 8.57
N SER A 64 -7.74 10.73 8.25
CA SER A 64 -7.36 9.31 8.22
C SER A 64 -7.34 8.78 6.80
N PHE A 65 -6.58 7.70 6.60
CA PHE A 65 -6.71 6.81 5.48
C PHE A 65 -7.36 5.51 6.00
N VAL A 66 -8.40 5.03 5.32
CA VAL A 66 -9.10 3.81 5.71
C VAL A 66 -9.18 2.86 4.53
N SER A 67 -8.79 1.61 4.74
CA SER A 67 -8.80 0.54 3.74
C SER A 67 -9.41 -0.74 4.30
N ALA A 68 -9.63 -1.73 3.43
CA ALA A 68 -9.69 -3.11 3.86
C ALA A 68 -8.28 -3.61 4.24
N ASP A 69 -8.21 -4.70 4.98
CA ASP A 69 -6.97 -5.40 5.34
C ASP A 69 -6.31 -6.15 4.19
N VAL A 70 -7.05 -6.40 3.11
CA VAL A 70 -6.55 -7.02 1.88
C VAL A 70 -6.37 -6.04 0.72
N CYS A 71 -7.02 -4.87 0.76
CA CYS A 71 -6.91 -3.91 -0.33
C CYS A 71 -7.30 -2.47 0.05
N SER A 72 -6.67 -1.51 -0.64
CA SER A 72 -7.03 -0.09 -0.58
C SER A 72 -8.10 0.30 -1.62
N PRO A 73 -9.02 1.22 -1.30
CA PRO A 73 -10.10 1.69 -2.20
C PRO A 73 -9.58 2.69 -3.26
N THR A 74 -8.54 2.28 -3.98
CA THR A 74 -7.77 3.11 -4.92
C THR A 74 -8.53 3.48 -6.19
N ASP A 75 -9.62 2.76 -6.46
CA ASP A 75 -10.55 2.88 -7.59
C ASP A 75 -11.66 3.93 -7.35
N THR A 76 -11.71 4.56 -6.19
CA THR A 76 -12.78 5.51 -5.83
C THR A 76 -12.49 6.95 -6.25
N GLU A 77 -13.56 7.73 -6.47
CA GLU A 77 -13.48 9.19 -6.67
C GLU A 77 -12.73 9.92 -5.55
N ARG A 78 -12.81 9.40 -4.31
CA ARG A 78 -12.12 9.96 -3.16
C ARG A 78 -10.61 9.76 -3.26
N PHE A 79 -10.19 8.59 -3.73
CA PHE A 79 -8.78 8.32 -3.96
C PHE A 79 -8.22 9.23 -5.07
N ALA A 80 -8.93 9.35 -6.18
CA ALA A 80 -8.54 10.23 -7.27
C ALA A 80 -8.45 11.72 -6.85
N ALA A 81 -9.45 12.23 -6.13
CA ALA A 81 -9.54 13.67 -5.82
C ALA A 81 -8.76 14.10 -4.57
N LYS A 82 -8.58 13.21 -3.59
CA LYS A 82 -8.02 13.53 -2.27
C LYS A 82 -7.00 12.51 -1.77
N HIS A 83 -6.50 11.63 -2.65
CA HIS A 83 -5.57 10.56 -2.30
C HIS A 83 -6.06 9.67 -1.14
N GLY A 84 -7.38 9.50 -1.04
CA GLY A 84 -8.01 8.62 -0.05
C GLY A 84 -8.21 9.25 1.33
N ALA A 85 -7.84 10.53 1.53
CA ALA A 85 -8.04 11.22 2.80
C ALA A 85 -9.53 11.35 3.17
N VAL A 86 -9.88 10.92 4.38
CA VAL A 86 -11.23 11.03 4.95
C VAL A 86 -11.19 11.68 6.34
N HIS A 87 -12.24 12.47 6.66
CA HIS A 87 -12.33 13.22 7.92
C HIS A 87 -13.43 12.70 8.86
N SER A 88 -14.19 11.69 8.45
CA SER A 88 -15.26 11.12 9.28
C SER A 88 -15.49 9.66 8.98
N ALA A 89 -15.93 8.90 9.98
CA ALA A 89 -16.27 7.49 9.86
C ALA A 89 -17.35 7.21 8.79
N ARG A 90 -18.34 8.10 8.68
CA ARG A 90 -19.37 8.00 7.62
C ARG A 90 -18.78 8.18 6.23
N SER A 91 -17.84 9.13 6.07
CA SER A 91 -17.17 9.32 4.79
C SER A 91 -16.26 8.13 4.46
N ALA A 92 -15.53 7.61 5.45
CA ALA A 92 -14.69 6.42 5.31
C ALA A 92 -15.52 5.23 4.82
N TRP A 93 -16.58 4.88 5.56
CA TRP A 93 -17.49 3.79 5.18
C TRP A 93 -18.07 3.96 3.78
N ARG A 94 -18.61 5.15 3.47
CA ARG A 94 -19.19 5.43 2.16
C ARG A 94 -18.21 5.17 1.02
N PHE A 95 -16.93 5.53 1.16
CA PHE A 95 -15.96 5.32 0.10
C PHE A 95 -15.45 3.88 0.03
N LEU A 96 -15.37 3.17 1.15
CA LEU A 96 -15.13 1.72 1.13
C LEU A 96 -16.27 1.00 0.40
N ALA A 97 -17.52 1.29 0.75
CA ALA A 97 -18.71 0.70 0.12
C ALA A 97 -18.87 1.10 -1.37
N LYS A 98 -18.19 2.14 -1.85
CA LYS A 98 -18.19 2.55 -3.27
C LYS A 98 -17.03 1.94 -4.09
N SER A 99 -16.08 1.27 -3.44
CA SER A 99 -14.93 0.65 -4.11
C SER A 99 -15.33 -0.74 -4.62
N GLU A 100 -15.24 -0.96 -5.92
CA GLU A 100 -15.47 -2.27 -6.53
C GLU A 100 -14.43 -3.28 -6.03
N LYS A 101 -13.19 -2.83 -5.82
CA LYS A 101 -12.14 -3.66 -5.20
C LYS A 101 -12.53 -4.15 -3.81
N VAL A 102 -13.03 -3.25 -2.95
CA VAL A 102 -13.45 -3.60 -1.58
C VAL A 102 -14.72 -4.46 -1.61
N GLN A 103 -15.68 -4.16 -2.49
CA GLN A 103 -16.89 -4.98 -2.68
C GLN A 103 -16.53 -6.41 -3.07
N HIS A 104 -15.63 -6.58 -4.04
CA HIS A 104 -15.16 -7.89 -4.49
C HIS A 104 -14.44 -8.66 -3.37
N ALA A 105 -13.55 -8.00 -2.64
CA ALA A 105 -12.85 -8.59 -1.50
C ALA A 105 -13.80 -9.00 -0.36
N ALA A 106 -14.84 -8.19 -0.10
CA ALA A 106 -15.88 -8.54 0.87
C ALA A 106 -16.71 -9.75 0.40
N ALA A 107 -17.04 -9.83 -0.89
CA ALA A 107 -17.78 -10.94 -1.47
C ALA A 107 -16.97 -12.25 -1.55
N SER A 108 -15.63 -12.18 -1.67
CA SER A 108 -14.76 -13.36 -1.70
C SER A 108 -14.54 -14.02 -0.33
N GLY A 109 -14.93 -13.34 0.75
CA GLY A 109 -14.72 -13.83 2.13
C GLY A 109 -13.29 -13.69 2.65
N GLU A 110 -12.44 -12.95 1.95
CA GLU A 110 -11.02 -12.74 2.32
C GLU A 110 -10.80 -11.56 3.27
N PHE A 111 -11.87 -10.85 3.65
CA PHE A 111 -11.84 -9.55 4.31
C PHE A 111 -12.51 -9.60 5.68
N GLU A 112 -11.83 -9.13 6.74
CA GLU A 112 -12.35 -9.14 8.11
C GLU A 112 -12.22 -7.81 8.86
N TYR A 113 -11.19 -7.02 8.54
CA TYR A 113 -10.87 -5.80 9.28
C TYR A 113 -10.82 -4.57 8.37
N LEU A 114 -11.37 -3.47 8.87
CA LEU A 114 -11.02 -2.15 8.38
C LEU A 114 -9.74 -1.67 9.05
N VAL A 115 -8.82 -1.21 8.22
CA VAL A 115 -7.51 -0.67 8.60
C VAL A 115 -7.62 0.85 8.66
N VAL A 116 -7.25 1.45 9.80
CA VAL A 116 -7.32 2.90 10.02
C VAL A 116 -5.92 3.43 10.32
N ARG A 117 -5.44 4.36 9.49
CA ARG A 117 -4.11 4.98 9.61
C ARG A 117 -4.24 6.51 9.61
N PRO A 118 -3.33 7.26 10.26
CA PRO A 118 -3.17 8.69 9.99
C PRO A 118 -2.92 8.92 8.50
N TYR A 119 -3.66 9.82 7.89
CA TYR A 119 -3.42 10.17 6.50
C TYR A 119 -2.13 10.98 6.40
N ARG A 120 -1.18 10.45 5.63
CA ARG A 120 0.04 11.15 5.24
C ARG A 120 0.04 11.33 3.73
N ARG A 121 0.24 12.56 3.26
CA ARG A 121 0.47 12.80 1.84
C ARG A 121 1.87 12.29 1.48
N MET A 122 1.93 11.11 0.87
CA MET A 122 3.19 10.55 0.37
C MET A 122 3.61 11.26 -0.92
N ASN A 123 4.90 11.57 -1.03
CA ASN A 123 5.48 12.08 -2.27
C ASN A 123 5.80 10.91 -3.20
N GLN A 124 5.20 10.90 -4.39
CA GLN A 124 5.33 9.82 -5.38
C GLN A 124 6.77 9.46 -5.74
N THR A 125 7.74 10.37 -5.60
CA THR A 125 9.15 10.07 -5.92
C THR A 125 9.88 9.32 -4.80
N ARG A 126 9.19 9.01 -3.72
CA ARG A 126 9.73 8.37 -2.52
C ARG A 126 9.07 7.02 -2.26
N GLU A 127 8.16 6.60 -3.14
CA GLU A 127 7.48 5.31 -3.09
C GLU A 127 8.21 4.32 -3.99
N PHE A 128 8.55 3.17 -3.42
CA PHE A 128 9.26 2.08 -4.10
C PHE A 128 8.64 0.73 -3.75
N ARG A 129 8.81 -0.24 -4.64
CA ARG A 129 8.46 -1.64 -4.42
C ARG A 129 9.73 -2.47 -4.36
N LEU A 130 9.90 -3.24 -3.29
CA LEU A 130 10.96 -4.20 -3.09
C LEU A 130 10.52 -5.59 -3.58
N PHE A 131 11.45 -6.32 -4.16
CA PHE A 131 11.27 -7.66 -4.71
C PHE A 131 12.22 -8.60 -3.96
N ILE A 132 11.64 -9.44 -3.09
CA ILE A 132 12.37 -10.39 -2.25
C ILE A 132 12.13 -11.78 -2.81
N ARG A 133 13.20 -12.51 -3.09
CA ARG A 133 13.14 -13.82 -3.71
C ARG A 133 14.26 -14.69 -3.15
N ASP A 134 13.93 -15.94 -2.82
CA ASP A 134 14.84 -16.90 -2.22
C ASP A 134 15.51 -16.35 -0.93
N GLY A 135 14.77 -15.50 -0.19
CA GLY A 135 15.22 -14.92 1.07
C GLY A 135 16.17 -13.72 0.93
N GLU A 136 16.35 -13.20 -0.28
CA GLU A 136 17.24 -12.07 -0.57
C GLU A 136 16.51 -10.92 -1.26
N LEU A 137 16.94 -9.68 -1.00
CA LEU A 137 16.46 -8.51 -1.72
C LEU A 137 17.07 -8.51 -3.15
N LYS A 138 16.28 -8.92 -4.14
CA LYS A 138 16.74 -9.02 -5.53
C LYS A 138 16.50 -7.77 -6.36
N GLY A 139 15.56 -6.90 -5.98
CA GLY A 139 15.30 -5.70 -6.76
C GLY A 139 14.42 -4.65 -6.08
N MET A 140 14.46 -3.44 -6.63
CA MET A 140 13.63 -2.32 -6.21
C MET A 140 13.13 -1.56 -7.44
N SER A 141 11.83 -1.31 -7.53
CA SER A 141 11.24 -0.47 -8.58
C SER A 141 10.75 0.84 -8.00
N GLN A 142 10.93 1.95 -8.72
CA GLN A 142 10.09 3.13 -8.53
C GLN A 142 8.60 2.74 -8.64
N TYR A 143 7.76 3.23 -7.73
CA TYR A 143 6.33 2.89 -7.73
C TYR A 143 5.52 3.70 -8.75
N TRP A 144 5.78 5.01 -8.84
CA TRP A 144 4.98 5.91 -9.69
C TRP A 144 5.49 5.97 -11.14
N LEU A 145 4.86 5.27 -12.07
CA LEU A 145 5.43 5.03 -13.41
C LEU A 145 5.14 6.10 -14.47
N ILE A 146 4.46 7.21 -14.14
CA ILE A 146 3.98 8.17 -15.16
C ILE A 146 5.13 8.99 -15.80
N ARG A 147 6.25 9.19 -15.09
CA ARG A 147 7.36 10.00 -15.61
C ARG A 147 8.71 9.62 -15.05
N HIS A 148 9.75 9.99 -15.79
CA HIS A 148 11.13 10.01 -15.31
C HIS A 148 11.33 11.13 -14.29
N PHE A 149 11.93 10.79 -13.15
CA PHE A 149 12.33 11.75 -12.13
C PHE A 149 13.86 11.86 -12.10
N ARG A 150 14.42 12.78 -12.90
CA ARG A 150 15.88 12.98 -13.04
C ARG A 150 16.64 13.06 -11.70
N ARG A 151 16.02 13.63 -10.67
CA ARG A 151 16.62 13.73 -9.33
C ARG A 151 16.92 12.39 -8.66
N LEU A 152 16.21 11.32 -9.03
CA LEU A 152 16.40 9.99 -8.44
C LEU A 152 17.65 9.31 -8.99
N GLU A 153 18.04 9.59 -10.24
CA GLU A 153 19.25 9.01 -10.85
C GLU A 153 20.51 9.35 -10.03
N GLY A 154 20.64 10.60 -9.57
CA GLY A 154 21.79 11.03 -8.78
C GLY A 154 21.87 10.45 -7.36
N ILE A 155 20.79 9.83 -6.87
CA ILE A 155 20.73 9.22 -5.53
C ILE A 155 20.36 7.73 -5.58
N LYS A 156 20.36 7.13 -6.76
CA LYS A 156 19.89 5.78 -7.03
C LYS A 156 20.57 4.74 -6.13
N GLU A 157 21.89 4.81 -6.07
CA GLU A 157 22.72 3.92 -5.24
C GLU A 157 22.42 4.09 -3.74
N LYS A 158 22.29 5.34 -3.27
CA LYS A 158 21.93 5.64 -1.88
C LYS A 158 20.55 5.06 -1.52
N LEU A 159 19.58 5.13 -2.43
CA LEU A 159 18.26 4.56 -2.22
C LEU A 159 18.31 3.03 -2.13
N TRP A 160 19.11 2.39 -2.99
CA TRP A 160 19.32 0.94 -2.97
C TRP A 160 19.94 0.48 -1.64
N GLN A 161 21.06 1.08 -1.24
CA GLN A 161 21.71 0.78 0.05
C GLN A 161 20.79 0.99 1.26
N ARG A 162 19.89 1.98 1.17
CA ARG A 162 18.88 2.20 2.22
C ARG A 162 17.86 1.05 2.27
N ALA A 163 17.45 0.53 1.12
CA ALA A 163 16.55 -0.62 1.05
C ALA A 163 17.23 -1.91 1.51
N GLU A 164 18.50 -2.14 1.16
CA GLU A 164 19.30 -3.28 1.65
C GLU A 164 19.39 -3.27 3.17
N LYS A 165 19.83 -2.14 3.77
CA LYS A 165 19.92 -2.00 5.22
C LYS A 165 18.58 -2.25 5.91
N PHE A 166 17.50 -1.70 5.35
CA PHE A 166 16.15 -1.92 5.89
C PHE A 166 15.76 -3.40 5.83
N PHE A 167 16.02 -4.07 4.70
CA PHE A 167 15.74 -5.49 4.54
C PHE A 167 16.54 -6.35 5.53
N ASP A 168 17.83 -6.08 5.72
CA ASP A 168 18.68 -6.79 6.68
C ASP A 168 18.10 -6.71 8.11
N GLU A 169 17.54 -5.55 8.50
CA GLU A 169 16.93 -5.33 9.81
C GLU A 169 15.64 -6.13 10.03
N ILE A 170 14.85 -6.39 8.96
CA ILE A 170 13.51 -6.99 9.08
C ILE A 170 13.39 -8.41 8.52
N SER A 171 14.38 -8.89 7.76
CA SER A 171 14.29 -10.16 7.02
C SER A 171 13.97 -11.36 7.92
N TRP A 172 14.48 -11.37 9.15
CA TRP A 172 14.28 -12.44 10.12
C TRP A 172 12.84 -12.58 10.64
N CYS A 173 11.99 -11.55 10.53
CA CYS A 173 10.58 -11.61 10.92
C CYS A 173 9.62 -11.81 9.73
N LEU A 174 10.15 -11.92 8.51
CA LEU A 174 9.35 -12.24 7.33
C LEU A 174 8.98 -13.74 7.33
N PRO A 175 7.73 -14.10 7.04
CA PRO A 175 7.27 -15.49 7.08
C PRO A 175 7.56 -16.25 5.79
N GLU A 176 7.85 -15.54 4.71
CA GLU A 176 8.10 -16.10 3.40
C GLU A 176 9.37 -15.51 2.80
N GLN A 177 10.08 -16.34 2.05
CA GLN A 177 11.31 -15.98 1.35
C GLN A 177 11.02 -15.30 0.00
N ASP A 178 9.77 -15.39 -0.47
CA ASP A 178 9.30 -14.86 -1.75
C ASP A 178 8.13 -13.90 -1.50
N LEU A 179 8.41 -12.60 -1.54
CA LEU A 179 7.39 -11.58 -1.30
C LEU A 179 7.75 -10.24 -1.91
N VAL A 180 6.77 -9.33 -1.86
CA VAL A 180 6.87 -7.99 -2.41
C VAL A 180 6.54 -7.01 -1.30
N MET A 181 7.31 -5.95 -1.14
CA MET A 181 7.02 -4.91 -0.14
C MET A 181 6.92 -3.54 -0.78
N ASP A 182 5.84 -2.83 -0.52
CA ASP A 182 5.75 -1.41 -0.86
C ASP A 182 6.29 -0.59 0.30
N ILE A 183 7.22 0.31 0.00
CA ILE A 183 7.89 1.15 0.98
C ILE A 183 7.83 2.62 0.59
N TYR A 184 7.96 3.48 1.60
CA TYR A 184 8.13 4.91 1.46
C TYR A 184 9.40 5.39 2.16
N ILE A 185 10.28 6.10 1.44
CA ILE A 185 11.53 6.64 2.00
C ILE A 185 11.37 8.13 2.33
N THR A 186 11.33 8.46 3.62
CA THR A 186 11.12 9.83 4.11
C THR A 186 12.28 10.78 3.79
N SER A 187 12.08 12.09 4.01
CA SER A 187 13.11 13.12 3.75
C SER A 187 14.37 12.99 4.60
N ASP A 188 14.23 12.38 5.76
CA ASP A 188 15.26 12.01 6.72
C ASP A 188 15.74 10.55 6.55
N ASP A 189 15.49 9.96 5.38
CA ASP A 189 15.92 8.62 4.97
C ASP A 189 15.35 7.45 5.83
N GLN A 190 14.30 7.65 6.61
CA GLN A 190 13.58 6.56 7.28
C GLN A 190 12.76 5.77 6.25
N VAL A 191 12.73 4.44 6.39
CA VAL A 191 11.90 3.56 5.56
C VAL A 191 10.61 3.28 6.31
N ILE A 192 9.48 3.51 5.63
CA ILE A 192 8.14 3.17 6.12
C ILE A 192 7.61 2.05 5.25
N LEU A 193 7.33 0.90 5.85
CA LEU A 193 6.58 -0.18 5.23
C LEU A 193 5.13 0.26 5.02
N VAL A 194 4.69 0.21 3.76
CA VAL A 194 3.34 0.61 3.34
C VAL A 194 2.44 -0.62 3.25
N ASP A 195 2.95 -1.68 2.60
CA ASP A 195 2.21 -2.91 2.33
C ASP A 195 3.13 -4.11 2.05
N ILE A 196 2.64 -5.33 2.30
CA ILE A 196 3.30 -6.59 1.92
C ILE A 196 2.36 -7.38 1.02
N ASN A 197 2.88 -7.81 -0.13
CA ASN A 197 2.15 -8.49 -1.18
C ASN A 197 2.83 -9.83 -1.51
N LYS A 198 2.04 -10.74 -2.09
CA LYS A 198 2.54 -12.03 -2.58
C LYS A 198 3.48 -11.83 -3.76
N TRP A 199 4.46 -12.73 -3.89
CA TRP A 199 5.24 -12.84 -5.12
C TRP A 199 4.36 -13.34 -6.28
N GLY A 200 4.20 -12.55 -7.34
CA GLY A 200 3.38 -12.92 -8.49
C GLY A 200 1.86 -12.73 -8.29
N GLY A 201 1.07 -13.56 -8.97
CA GLY A 201 -0.40 -13.51 -8.89
C GLY A 201 -0.97 -12.19 -9.43
N SER A 202 -1.78 -11.51 -8.60
CA SER A 202 -2.40 -10.21 -8.93
C SER A 202 -1.47 -9.01 -8.67
N THR A 203 -0.28 -9.22 -8.13
CA THR A 203 0.67 -8.14 -7.83
C THR A 203 1.40 -7.69 -9.09
N ASP A 204 1.35 -6.38 -9.36
CA ASP A 204 2.02 -5.76 -10.52
C ASP A 204 3.56 -5.76 -10.38
N PRO A 205 4.33 -6.31 -11.33
CA PRO A 205 5.79 -6.30 -11.29
C PRO A 205 6.43 -4.93 -11.60
N LEU A 206 5.63 -3.90 -11.89
CA LEU A 206 6.04 -2.54 -12.20
C LEU A 206 7.13 -2.49 -13.29
N LEU A 207 8.28 -1.89 -13.02
CA LEU A 207 9.37 -1.72 -13.99
C LEU A 207 10.11 -3.01 -14.34
N PHE A 208 9.92 -4.08 -13.56
CA PHE A 208 10.40 -5.39 -13.94
C PHE A 208 9.53 -6.06 -15.00
N ARG A 209 8.33 -5.51 -15.27
CA ARG A 209 7.36 -5.83 -16.34
C ARG A 209 6.75 -7.23 -16.30
N LYS A 210 7.53 -8.24 -15.94
CA LYS A 210 7.10 -9.63 -15.83
C LYS A 210 7.79 -10.33 -14.66
N TRP A 211 7.12 -11.33 -14.11
CA TRP A 211 7.62 -12.14 -13.01
C TRP A 211 8.61 -13.23 -13.45
N ASP A 212 8.48 -13.72 -14.69
CA ASP A 212 9.22 -14.84 -15.30
C ASP A 212 10.65 -14.49 -15.75
N ARG A 213 11.25 -13.44 -15.18
CA ARG A 213 12.65 -13.09 -15.42
C ARG A 213 13.60 -13.93 -14.57
N ASP A 214 14.87 -13.90 -14.93
CA ASP A 214 15.93 -14.41 -14.07
C ASP A 214 16.12 -13.50 -12.84
N TRP A 215 16.04 -14.12 -11.66
CA TRP A 215 16.22 -13.51 -10.34
C TRP A 215 17.41 -14.10 -9.57
N SER A 216 18.25 -14.90 -10.24
CA SER A 216 19.47 -15.46 -9.64
C SER A 216 20.43 -14.35 -9.19
N GLU A 217 20.56 -13.30 -10.00
CA GLU A 217 21.35 -12.10 -9.69
C GLU A 217 20.49 -10.95 -9.16
N THR A 218 21.09 -10.13 -8.28
CA THR A 218 20.48 -8.90 -7.78
C THR A 218 20.39 -7.86 -8.89
N ALA A 219 19.17 -7.50 -9.29
CA ALA A 219 18.90 -6.51 -10.32
C ALA A 219 19.05 -5.06 -9.83
N GLY A 220 19.10 -4.85 -8.51
CA GLY A 220 19.20 -3.53 -7.90
C GLY A 220 17.95 -2.68 -8.12
N ILE A 221 18.14 -1.36 -8.17
CA ILE A 221 17.06 -0.39 -8.36
C ILE A 221 16.80 -0.09 -9.85
N VAL A 222 15.53 -0.10 -10.24
CA VAL A 222 15.03 0.28 -11.57
C VAL A 222 14.17 1.53 -11.44
N LEU A 223 14.52 2.55 -12.23
CA LEU A 223 13.83 3.85 -12.30
C LEU A 223 13.22 4.03 -13.69
N MET A 224 12.19 4.87 -13.78
CA MET A 224 11.61 5.22 -15.08
C MET A 224 12.67 5.86 -15.99
N PRO A 225 12.93 5.31 -17.18
CA PRO A 225 13.99 5.82 -18.05
C PRO A 225 13.65 7.23 -18.57
N SER A 226 14.68 8.02 -18.86
CA SER A 226 14.50 9.31 -19.51
C SER A 226 13.73 9.15 -20.83
N PRO A 227 12.73 10.01 -21.12
CA PRO A 227 11.97 9.92 -22.35
C PRO A 227 12.90 10.09 -23.56
N THR A 228 12.82 9.15 -24.50
CA THR A 228 13.66 9.13 -25.71
C THR A 228 13.12 10.05 -26.81
N LYS A 229 11.84 10.47 -26.71
CA LYS A 229 11.18 11.43 -27.61
C LYS A 229 10.25 12.33 -26.81
N ILE A 230 10.35 13.64 -26.99
CA ILE A 230 9.46 14.64 -26.42
C ILE A 230 8.52 15.09 -27.54
N PHE A 231 7.21 14.86 -27.40
CA PHE A 231 6.19 15.46 -28.26
C PHE A 231 5.18 16.20 -27.38
N GLY A 232 4.79 17.41 -27.80
CA GLY A 232 3.81 18.26 -27.10
C GLY A 232 4.36 19.64 -26.73
N ASN A 233 3.45 20.58 -26.44
CA ASN A 233 3.81 21.94 -25.99
C ASN A 233 4.44 21.87 -24.59
N VAL A 234 5.75 22.07 -24.53
CA VAL A 234 6.50 22.15 -23.28
C VAL A 234 6.26 23.55 -22.69
N ASN A 235 5.31 23.67 -21.76
CA ASN A 235 5.24 24.84 -20.89
C ASN A 235 6.29 24.68 -19.79
N VAL A 236 7.41 25.40 -19.94
CA VAL A 236 8.40 25.54 -18.87
C VAL A 236 7.91 26.64 -17.94
N SER A 237 7.51 26.28 -16.73
CA SER A 237 7.32 27.25 -15.65
C SER A 237 8.67 27.46 -14.95
N PHE A 238 9.19 28.68 -15.00
CA PHE A 238 10.34 29.13 -14.21
C PHE A 238 9.93 29.38 -12.76
#